data_AF-A0A6J0C600-F1
#
_entry.id   AF-A0A6J0C600-F1
#
_cell.length_a   1.000
_cell.length_b   1.000
_cell.length_c   1.000
_cell.angle_alpha   90.00
_cell.angle_beta   90.00
_cell.angle_gamma   90.00
#
_symmetry.space_group_name_H-M   'P 1'
#
loop_
_entity.id
_entity.type
_entity.pdbx_description
1 polymer ?
#
loop_
_entity_poly.entity_id
_entity_poly.type
_entity_poly.pdbx_seq_one_letter_code
_entity_poly.pdbx_strand_id
1 'polypeptide(L)'
;MDKALKAKEKADAVQKEVDEINQRNFQAMIEQCRVNIGKKGEQMDFMSRLHRERNEAILEEKLLRAQEAAEILPKEVEERQIRAEELVRLRNDEIRALKHRQVIRDQNIELKELESQLKSSYAAKSAQVQLREREAIRADEKYREYQTSVMRSRWYNDDAFDQHLAAVERDKNMRYRNALQDQLVVNETMRRQRTEEWHRERKIVEQISEVLRNEDVDTASEKKEKTARIQAEKEAFFRAMKTWKSKEREALLDEFSRQAKIIAKKEAEEKNRAVVKAGKSDVREEIMERAARRMLDDETRRNEKEDIVNELFDEEWNSKVAMELKDAAARKEAVKRELLADMERQKVLVSESRAKSLAVDAAFGKYLVEQSEAADKKESEKSDERRRRGLQYGRDLKTVRDEQRALHAEEVLFTQAIQRQDDQREVERLKEVSLERSKILYEHAPNLKGFLKAGTLRTEDLEYMKMQQCSSN
;
A
#
# COMPACT_ATOMS: atom_id res chain seq x y z
N MET A 1 85.42 -84.36 -50.22
CA MET A 1 85.67 -85.40 -51.24
C MET A 1 84.93 -86.68 -50.82
N ASP A 2 84.59 -87.64 -51.68
CA ASP A 2 85.54 -88.58 -52.31
C ASP A 2 86.01 -88.24 -53.74
N LYS A 3 85.74 -87.03 -54.22
CA LYS A 3 86.30 -86.45 -55.46
C LYS A 3 87.82 -86.14 -55.35
N ALA A 4 88.60 -87.06 -54.80
CA ALA A 4 90.02 -86.94 -54.41
C ALA A 4 90.25 -87.47 -52.97
N LEU A 5 91.46 -87.31 -52.43
CA LEU A 5 91.91 -87.96 -51.18
C LEU A 5 92.48 -86.94 -50.17
N LYS A 6 91.76 -86.62 -49.06
CA LYS A 6 92.35 -86.39 -47.72
C LYS A 6 91.40 -86.36 -46.49
N ALA A 7 90.95 -87.56 -46.12
CA ALA A 7 90.21 -88.01 -44.95
C ALA A 7 89.11 -87.08 -44.39
N LYS A 8 87.80 -87.37 -44.45
CA LYS A 8 86.89 -88.21 -45.27
C LYS A 8 86.19 -87.59 -46.51
N GLU A 9 86.82 -87.29 -47.65
CA GLU A 9 88.25 -87.24 -47.93
C GLU A 9 88.75 -85.78 -47.80
N LYS A 10 89.43 -85.09 -48.74
CA LYS A 10 89.82 -83.67 -48.46
C LYS A 10 88.52 -82.86 -48.54
N ALA A 11 88.16 -82.31 -47.39
CA ALA A 11 86.78 -82.20 -46.91
C ALA A 11 86.19 -83.59 -46.61
N ASP A 12 86.28 -84.12 -45.38
CA ASP A 12 86.72 -83.52 -44.10
C ASP A 12 88.24 -83.45 -43.74
N ALA A 13 89.22 -83.14 -44.63
CA ALA A 13 90.43 -82.40 -44.15
C ALA A 13 90.75 -81.04 -44.79
N VAL A 14 90.34 -80.72 -46.03
CA VAL A 14 90.11 -79.31 -46.41
C VAL A 14 88.98 -78.82 -45.53
N GLN A 15 88.06 -79.70 -45.14
CA GLN A 15 86.99 -79.49 -44.18
C GLN A 15 87.14 -80.34 -42.90
N LYS A 16 88.37 -80.48 -42.41
CA LYS A 16 88.62 -80.41 -40.95
C LYS A 16 89.38 -79.14 -40.66
N GLU A 17 90.21 -78.64 -41.58
CA GLU A 17 90.55 -77.22 -41.56
C GLU A 17 89.29 -76.35 -41.80
N VAL A 18 88.45 -76.58 -42.82
CA VAL A 18 87.18 -75.87 -43.08
C VAL A 18 86.07 -76.24 -42.10
N ASP A 19 86.12 -77.38 -41.39
CA ASP A 19 85.18 -77.64 -40.28
C ASP A 19 85.71 -77.07 -38.95
N GLU A 20 87.00 -77.10 -38.65
CA GLU A 20 87.57 -76.30 -37.57
C GLU A 20 87.49 -74.81 -37.88
N ILE A 21 87.47 -74.38 -39.15
CA ILE A 21 87.29 -72.97 -39.57
C ILE A 21 85.81 -72.62 -39.61
N ASN A 22 84.89 -73.50 -40.00
CA ASN A 22 83.45 -73.24 -39.88
C ASN A 22 82.99 -73.37 -38.42
N GLN A 23 83.58 -74.25 -37.61
CA GLN A 23 83.41 -74.26 -36.16
C GLN A 23 84.09 -73.04 -35.54
N ARG A 24 85.31 -72.63 -35.93
CA ARG A 24 85.88 -71.35 -35.48
C ARG A 24 85.05 -70.17 -35.94
N ASN A 25 84.45 -70.17 -37.13
CA ASN A 25 83.59 -69.08 -37.62
C ASN A 25 82.22 -69.09 -36.94
N PHE A 26 81.64 -70.25 -36.65
CA PHE A 26 80.37 -70.37 -35.94
C PHE A 26 80.54 -70.12 -34.44
N GLN A 27 81.65 -70.57 -33.84
CA GLN A 27 82.07 -70.22 -32.48
C GLN A 27 82.43 -68.74 -32.40
N ALA A 28 83.19 -68.17 -33.32
CA ALA A 28 83.53 -66.73 -33.36
C ALA A 28 82.32 -65.86 -33.70
N MET A 29 81.36 -66.34 -34.50
CA MET A 29 80.06 -65.68 -34.71
C MET A 29 79.22 -65.77 -33.43
N ILE A 30 79.21 -66.90 -32.72
CA ILE A 30 78.55 -67.04 -31.42
C ILE A 30 79.24 -66.17 -30.36
N GLU A 31 80.56 -66.04 -30.37
CA GLU A 31 81.32 -65.15 -29.49
C GLU A 31 81.08 -63.69 -29.86
N GLN A 32 81.06 -63.30 -31.14
CA GLN A 32 80.62 -61.98 -31.57
C GLN A 32 79.17 -61.71 -31.16
N CYS A 33 78.26 -62.68 -31.28
CA CYS A 33 76.90 -62.56 -30.80
C CYS A 33 76.83 -62.46 -29.26
N ARG A 34 77.63 -63.21 -28.51
CA ARG A 34 77.75 -63.11 -27.05
C ARG A 34 78.35 -61.77 -26.61
N VAL A 35 79.36 -61.27 -27.31
CA VAL A 35 79.97 -59.94 -27.11
C VAL A 35 78.99 -58.84 -27.51
N ASN A 36 78.19 -59.01 -28.56
CA ASN A 36 77.17 -58.04 -28.97
C ASN A 36 75.95 -58.06 -28.04
N ILE A 37 75.56 -59.23 -27.51
CA ILE A 37 74.55 -59.36 -26.44
C ILE A 37 75.09 -58.78 -25.14
N GLY A 38 76.37 -59.01 -24.81
CA GLY A 38 77.06 -58.41 -23.67
C GLY A 38 77.10 -56.90 -23.77
N LYS A 39 77.59 -56.33 -24.88
CA LYS A 39 77.59 -54.89 -25.15
C LYS A 39 76.19 -54.28 -25.18
N LYS A 40 75.19 -54.98 -25.73
CA LYS A 40 73.78 -54.56 -25.65
C LYS A 40 73.25 -54.63 -24.22
N GLY A 41 73.66 -55.62 -23.44
CA GLY A 41 73.37 -55.76 -22.01
C GLY A 41 73.98 -54.60 -21.22
N GLU A 42 75.27 -54.32 -21.39
CA GLU A 42 75.97 -53.18 -20.81
C GLU A 42 75.32 -51.84 -21.21
N GLN A 43 74.91 -51.67 -22.47
CA GLN A 43 74.16 -50.50 -22.93
C GLN A 43 72.77 -50.41 -22.29
N MET A 44 72.03 -51.52 -22.19
CA MET A 44 70.71 -51.55 -21.55
C MET A 44 70.81 -51.36 -20.03
N ASP A 45 71.85 -51.86 -19.38
CA ASP A 45 72.14 -51.65 -17.97
C ASP A 45 72.56 -50.21 -17.70
N PHE A 46 73.40 -49.63 -18.57
CA PHE A 46 73.76 -48.21 -18.52
C PHE A 46 72.54 -47.30 -18.73
N MET A 47 71.71 -47.57 -19.74
CA MET A 47 70.44 -46.86 -19.95
C MET A 47 69.46 -47.08 -18.80
N SER A 48 69.44 -48.26 -18.19
CA SER A 48 68.62 -48.55 -17.00
C SER A 48 69.13 -47.82 -15.76
N ARG A 49 70.45 -47.66 -15.58
CA ARG A 49 71.05 -46.83 -14.53
C ARG A 49 70.72 -45.36 -14.74
N LEU A 50 70.99 -44.81 -15.93
CA LEU A 50 70.60 -43.43 -16.27
C LEU A 50 69.09 -43.18 -16.11
N HIS A 51 68.24 -44.17 -16.42
CA HIS A 51 66.80 -44.04 -16.21
C HIS A 51 66.42 -44.11 -14.73
N ARG A 52 67.07 -44.94 -13.92
CA ARG A 52 66.92 -44.94 -12.45
C ARG A 52 67.38 -43.62 -11.85
N GLU A 53 68.61 -43.19 -12.13
CA GLU A 53 69.19 -41.91 -11.68
C GLU A 53 68.30 -40.72 -12.08
N ARG A 54 67.75 -40.71 -13.30
CA ARG A 54 66.79 -39.69 -13.74
C ARG A 54 65.46 -39.77 -12.99
N ASN A 55 64.94 -40.97 -12.72
CA ASN A 55 63.68 -41.14 -11.98
C ASN A 55 63.85 -40.81 -10.49
N GLU A 56 65.02 -41.12 -9.91
CA GLU A 56 65.45 -40.75 -8.56
C GLU A 56 65.57 -39.22 -8.45
N ALA A 57 66.27 -38.56 -9.37
CA ALA A 57 66.33 -37.09 -9.42
C ALA A 57 64.95 -36.43 -9.59
N ILE A 58 64.04 -37.01 -10.40
CA ILE A 58 62.66 -36.51 -10.55
C ILE A 58 61.85 -36.75 -9.26
N LEU A 59 62.09 -37.83 -8.53
CA LEU A 59 61.46 -38.10 -7.23
C LEU A 59 61.99 -37.15 -6.16
N GLU A 60 63.29 -36.91 -6.11
CA GLU A 60 63.93 -35.93 -5.23
C GLU A 60 63.43 -34.50 -5.51
N GLU A 61 63.38 -34.06 -6.77
CA GLU A 61 62.81 -32.76 -7.17
C GLU A 61 61.34 -32.62 -6.73
N LYS A 62 60.54 -33.69 -6.83
CA LYS A 62 59.15 -33.70 -6.37
C LYS A 62 59.04 -33.69 -4.84
N LEU A 63 59.91 -34.41 -4.13
CA LEU A 63 59.95 -34.43 -2.68
C LEU A 63 60.38 -33.07 -2.12
N LEU A 64 61.40 -32.44 -2.70
CA LEU A 64 61.83 -31.08 -2.36
C LEU A 64 60.70 -30.07 -2.60
N ARG A 65 60.07 -30.07 -3.78
CA ARG A 65 58.90 -29.21 -4.04
C ARG A 65 57.72 -29.47 -3.10
N ALA A 66 57.49 -30.72 -2.70
CA ALA A 66 56.45 -31.06 -1.74
C ALA A 66 56.79 -30.57 -0.32
N GLN A 67 58.07 -30.62 0.07
CA GLN A 67 58.56 -30.06 1.34
C GLN A 67 58.48 -28.53 1.33
N GLU A 68 58.96 -27.87 0.29
CA GLU A 68 58.84 -26.42 0.07
C GLU A 68 57.37 -25.97 0.13
N ALA A 69 56.47 -26.65 -0.60
CA ALA A 69 55.04 -26.35 -0.55
C ALA A 69 54.44 -26.59 0.84
N ALA A 70 54.81 -27.67 1.53
CA ALA A 70 54.36 -27.97 2.89
C ALA A 70 54.88 -26.95 3.93
N GLU A 71 56.00 -26.27 3.68
CA GLU A 71 56.50 -25.16 4.51
C GLU A 71 55.91 -23.79 4.14
N ILE A 72 55.56 -23.55 2.87
CA ILE A 72 54.98 -22.28 2.41
C ILE A 72 53.50 -22.18 2.83
N LEU A 73 52.73 -23.27 2.68
CA LEU A 73 51.30 -23.31 3.01
C LEU A 73 50.96 -22.84 4.45
N PRO A 74 51.62 -23.31 5.53
CA PRO A 74 51.32 -22.81 6.88
C PRO A 74 51.68 -21.33 7.04
N LYS A 75 52.81 -20.87 6.47
CA LYS A 75 53.21 -19.45 6.51
C LYS A 75 52.18 -18.56 5.80
N GLU A 76 51.68 -18.97 4.64
CA GLU A 76 50.59 -18.27 3.94
C GLU A 76 49.29 -18.27 4.74
N VAL A 77 48.97 -19.36 5.46
CA VAL A 77 47.77 -19.44 6.31
C VAL A 77 47.91 -18.52 7.53
N GLU A 78 49.06 -18.50 8.19
CA GLU A 78 49.37 -17.60 9.31
C GLU A 78 49.29 -16.13 8.87
N GLU A 79 49.91 -15.75 7.75
CA GLU A 79 49.81 -14.39 7.22
C GLU A 79 48.37 -13.99 6.85
N ARG A 80 47.56 -14.93 6.34
CA ARG A 80 46.14 -14.69 6.05
C ARG A 80 45.32 -14.56 7.33
N GLN A 81 45.65 -15.33 8.38
CA GLN A 81 45.02 -15.21 9.70
C GLN A 81 45.34 -13.85 10.35
N ILE A 82 46.61 -13.44 10.38
CA ILE A 82 47.04 -12.13 10.90
C ILE A 82 46.31 -11.00 10.14
N ARG A 83 46.32 -11.03 8.80
CA ARG A 83 45.61 -10.04 7.99
C ARG A 83 44.08 -10.06 8.23
N ALA A 84 43.47 -11.23 8.42
CA ALA A 84 42.06 -11.34 8.75
C ALA A 84 41.74 -10.77 10.15
N GLU A 85 42.59 -11.03 11.15
CA GLU A 85 42.48 -10.44 12.47
C GLU A 85 42.63 -8.92 12.44
N GLU A 86 43.61 -8.38 11.71
CA GLU A 86 43.81 -6.94 11.53
C GLU A 86 42.58 -6.28 10.89
N LEU A 87 42.02 -6.87 9.82
CA LEU A 87 40.79 -6.41 9.20
C LEU A 87 39.59 -6.45 10.17
N VAL A 88 39.49 -7.48 11.02
CA VAL A 88 38.46 -7.57 12.07
C VAL A 88 38.68 -6.54 13.17
N ARG A 89 39.93 -6.27 13.58
CA ARG A 89 40.28 -5.23 14.57
C ARG A 89 39.89 -3.85 14.04
N LEU A 90 40.35 -3.48 12.85
CA LEU A 90 40.02 -2.22 12.18
C LEU A 90 38.50 -2.02 12.05
N ARG A 91 37.79 -3.04 11.54
CA ARG A 91 36.32 -3.02 11.46
C ARG A 91 35.66 -2.84 12.82
N ASN A 92 36.17 -3.49 13.87
CA ASN A 92 35.64 -3.37 15.22
C ASN A 92 35.94 -2.00 15.86
N ASP A 93 37.05 -1.36 15.49
CA ASP A 93 37.39 0.00 15.91
C ASP A 93 36.51 1.04 15.18
N GLU A 94 36.27 0.87 13.87
CA GLU A 94 35.30 1.65 13.10
C GLU A 94 33.88 1.55 13.69
N ILE A 95 33.41 0.33 13.98
CA ILE A 95 32.09 0.12 14.61
C ILE A 95 32.03 0.76 16.00
N ARG A 96 33.10 0.68 16.80
CA ARG A 96 33.18 1.35 18.11
C ARG A 96 33.13 2.87 17.96
N ALA A 97 33.86 3.44 17.01
CA ALA A 97 33.81 4.88 16.72
C ALA A 97 32.42 5.33 16.24
N LEU A 98 31.77 4.58 15.35
CA LEU A 98 30.40 4.88 14.90
C LEU A 98 29.38 4.80 16.03
N LYS A 99 29.46 3.77 16.89
CA LYS A 99 28.60 3.67 18.09
C LYS A 99 28.86 4.81 19.07
N HIS A 100 30.11 5.22 19.27
CA HIS A 100 30.44 6.36 20.12
C HIS A 100 29.79 7.65 19.62
N ARG A 101 29.92 7.94 18.31
CA ARG A 101 29.24 9.09 17.67
C ARG A 101 27.73 9.01 17.79
N GLN A 102 27.15 7.82 17.60
CA GLN A 102 25.71 7.62 17.79
C GLN A 102 25.30 7.97 19.23
N VAL A 103 26.03 7.46 20.24
CA VAL A 103 25.74 7.78 21.65
C VAL A 103 25.86 9.29 21.94
N ILE A 104 26.87 9.97 21.38
CA ILE A 104 27.01 11.44 21.50
C ILE A 104 25.79 12.16 20.91
N ARG A 105 25.34 11.77 19.71
CA ARG A 105 24.15 12.33 19.03
C ARG A 105 22.85 12.02 19.79
N ASP A 106 22.73 10.80 20.32
CA ASP A 106 21.56 10.33 21.07
C ASP A 106 21.50 10.85 22.51
N GLN A 107 22.60 11.34 23.08
CA GLN A 107 22.63 11.93 24.42
C GLN A 107 22.61 13.47 24.41
N ASN A 108 23.12 14.13 23.37
CA ASN A 108 23.20 15.59 23.32
C ASN A 108 21.96 16.22 22.65
N ILE A 109 21.33 17.18 23.34
CA ILE A 109 20.11 17.85 22.88
C ILE A 109 20.39 18.74 21.65
N GLU A 110 21.50 19.49 21.63
CA GLU A 110 21.84 20.39 20.51
C GLU A 110 22.02 19.62 19.19
N LEU A 111 22.61 18.42 19.26
CA LEU A 111 22.80 17.57 18.08
C LEU A 111 21.46 17.01 17.57
N LYS A 112 20.53 16.63 18.46
CA LYS A 112 19.18 16.21 18.08
C LYS A 112 18.38 17.33 17.43
N GLU A 113 18.45 18.54 17.98
CA GLU A 113 17.81 19.72 17.42
C GLU A 113 18.37 20.05 16.04
N LEU A 114 19.69 19.99 15.88
CA LEU A 114 20.36 20.15 14.59
C LEU A 114 19.89 19.08 13.59
N GLU A 115 19.91 17.80 13.94
CA GLU A 115 19.42 16.74 13.06
C GLU A 115 17.93 16.90 12.68
N SER A 116 17.08 17.35 13.61
CA SER A 116 15.67 17.66 13.34
C SER A 116 15.52 18.82 12.35
N GLN A 117 16.32 19.88 12.50
CA GLN A 117 16.37 20.99 11.55
C GLN A 117 16.88 20.54 10.17
N LEU A 118 17.87 19.65 10.10
CA LEU A 118 18.37 19.09 8.84
C LEU A 118 17.32 18.19 8.17
N LYS A 119 16.64 17.31 8.92
CA LYS A 119 15.54 16.46 8.43
C LYS A 119 14.39 17.30 7.86
N SER A 120 13.98 18.37 8.55
CA SER A 120 12.95 19.29 8.03
C SER A 120 13.43 20.08 6.80
N SER A 121 14.71 20.44 6.72
CA SER A 121 15.31 21.09 5.53
C SER A 121 15.32 20.16 4.31
N TYR A 122 15.62 18.86 4.50
CA TYR A 122 15.51 17.85 3.43
C TYR A 122 14.06 17.67 2.97
N ALA A 123 13.09 17.67 3.89
CA ALA A 123 11.66 17.61 3.56
C ALA A 123 11.18 18.85 2.79
N ALA A 124 11.68 20.05 3.14
CA ALA A 124 11.40 21.28 2.39
C ALA A 124 11.99 21.23 0.97
N LYS A 125 13.19 20.67 0.81
CA LYS A 125 13.83 20.47 -0.49
C LYS A 125 13.05 19.49 -1.37
N SER A 126 12.64 18.33 -0.84
CA SER A 126 11.85 17.36 -1.61
C SER A 126 10.47 17.90 -1.96
N ALA A 127 9.81 18.62 -1.04
CA ALA A 127 8.54 19.29 -1.33
C ALA A 127 8.65 20.32 -2.47
N GLN A 128 9.73 21.11 -2.54
CA GLN A 128 9.94 22.04 -3.65
C GLN A 128 10.13 21.31 -5.00
N VAL A 129 10.83 20.17 -5.02
CA VAL A 129 10.96 19.35 -6.23
C VAL A 129 9.60 18.83 -6.68
N GLN A 130 8.82 18.25 -5.76
CA GLN A 130 7.47 17.74 -6.05
C GLN A 130 6.50 18.85 -6.54
N LEU A 131 6.62 20.07 -6.01
CA LEU A 131 5.84 21.21 -6.50
C LEU A 131 6.19 21.54 -7.95
N ARG A 132 7.49 21.59 -8.31
CA ARG A 132 7.95 21.82 -9.68
C ARG A 132 7.52 20.71 -10.64
N GLU A 133 7.59 19.45 -10.22
CA GLU A 133 7.08 18.30 -10.99
C GLU A 133 5.58 18.44 -11.25
N ARG A 134 4.78 18.78 -10.23
CA ARG A 134 3.35 19.05 -10.37
C ARG A 134 3.04 20.28 -11.23
N GLU A 135 3.91 21.28 -11.28
CA GLU A 135 3.77 22.43 -12.18
C GLU A 135 4.07 22.05 -13.63
N ALA A 136 5.11 21.24 -13.87
CA ALA A 136 5.41 20.69 -15.19
C ALA A 136 4.28 19.81 -15.72
N ILE A 137 3.76 18.87 -14.90
CA ILE A 137 2.62 18.02 -15.27
C ILE A 137 1.39 18.86 -15.63
N ARG A 138 1.05 19.88 -14.83
CA ARG A 138 -0.07 20.79 -15.13
C ARG A 138 0.14 21.64 -16.39
N ALA A 139 1.38 21.91 -16.79
CA ALA A 139 1.69 22.57 -18.05
C ALA A 139 1.52 21.62 -19.24
N ASP A 140 2.00 20.37 -19.11
CA ASP A 140 1.86 19.33 -20.12
C ASP A 140 0.38 18.94 -20.36
N GLU A 141 -0.41 18.85 -19.29
CA GLU A 141 -1.85 18.60 -19.37
C GLU A 141 -2.57 19.69 -20.18
N LYS A 142 -2.33 20.97 -19.84
CA LYS A 142 -2.87 22.11 -20.60
C LYS A 142 -2.44 22.10 -22.07
N TYR A 143 -1.20 21.70 -22.35
CA TYR A 143 -0.71 21.58 -23.72
C TYR A 143 -1.43 20.45 -24.49
N ARG A 144 -1.68 19.29 -23.86
CA ARG A 144 -2.47 18.19 -24.43
C ARG A 144 -3.92 18.58 -24.64
N GLU A 145 -4.53 19.29 -23.69
CA GLU A 145 -5.90 19.83 -23.82
C GLU A 145 -6.01 20.79 -25.01
N TYR A 146 -5.05 21.70 -25.14
CA TYR A 146 -4.95 22.61 -26.29
C TYR A 146 -4.83 21.86 -27.61
N GLN A 147 -3.91 20.90 -27.73
CA GLN A 147 -3.76 20.05 -28.92
C GLN A 147 -5.06 19.30 -29.25
N THR A 148 -5.72 18.71 -28.25
CA THR A 148 -6.99 18.01 -28.42
C THR A 148 -8.12 18.97 -28.83
N SER A 149 -8.10 20.21 -28.35
CA SER A 149 -9.04 21.27 -28.76
C SER A 149 -8.83 21.68 -30.22
N VAL A 150 -7.57 21.89 -30.64
CA VAL A 150 -7.22 22.18 -32.04
C VAL A 150 -7.62 21.03 -32.97
N MET A 151 -7.35 19.78 -32.58
CA MET A 151 -7.78 18.60 -33.34
C MET A 151 -9.32 18.52 -33.44
N ARG A 152 -10.05 18.70 -32.34
CA ARG A 152 -11.52 18.72 -32.34
C ARG A 152 -12.08 19.83 -33.22
N SER A 153 -11.54 21.05 -33.13
CA SER A 153 -11.92 22.17 -34.00
C SER A 153 -11.68 21.83 -35.48
N ARG A 154 -10.55 21.21 -35.81
CA ARG A 154 -10.27 20.76 -37.18
C ARG A 154 -11.24 19.67 -37.67
N TRP A 155 -11.67 18.76 -36.80
CA TRP A 155 -12.68 17.75 -37.11
C TRP A 155 -14.08 18.34 -37.31
N TYR A 156 -14.51 19.29 -36.46
CA TYR A 156 -15.81 19.96 -36.63
C TYR A 156 -15.85 20.92 -37.81
N ASN A 157 -14.69 21.44 -38.25
CA ASN A 157 -14.56 22.25 -39.46
C ASN A 157 -14.33 21.40 -40.73
N ASP A 158 -14.42 20.06 -40.66
CA ASP A 158 -14.28 19.18 -41.82
C ASP A 158 -15.61 19.07 -42.60
N ASP A 159 -15.96 20.19 -43.24
CA ASP A 159 -17.16 20.40 -44.07
C ASP A 159 -17.30 19.35 -45.20
N ALA A 160 -16.25 18.57 -45.49
CA ALA A 160 -16.27 17.47 -46.45
C ALA A 160 -17.35 16.40 -46.13
N PHE A 161 -17.61 16.12 -44.86
CA PHE A 161 -18.65 15.14 -44.49
C PHE A 161 -20.07 15.67 -44.75
N ASP A 162 -20.34 16.92 -44.35
CA ASP A 162 -21.64 17.56 -44.53
C ASP A 162 -21.92 17.87 -46.02
N GLN A 163 -20.89 18.28 -46.78
CA GLN A 163 -20.96 18.41 -48.23
C GLN A 163 -21.32 17.08 -48.92
N HIS A 164 -20.70 15.97 -48.49
CA HIS A 164 -21.00 14.63 -49.03
C HIS A 164 -22.44 14.20 -48.70
N LEU A 165 -22.90 14.39 -47.47
CA LEU A 165 -24.27 14.08 -47.08
C LEU A 165 -25.28 14.89 -47.91
N ALA A 166 -25.04 16.20 -48.04
CA ALA A 166 -25.89 17.09 -48.85
C ALA A 166 -25.84 16.78 -50.35
N ALA A 167 -24.76 16.17 -50.87
CA ALA A 167 -24.71 15.68 -52.25
C ALA A 167 -25.61 14.45 -52.43
N VAL A 168 -25.56 13.49 -51.51
CA VAL A 168 -26.42 12.30 -51.51
C VAL A 168 -27.91 12.66 -51.41
N GLU A 169 -28.27 13.69 -50.64
CA GLU A 169 -29.65 14.18 -50.59
C GLU A 169 -30.11 14.84 -51.89
N ARG A 170 -29.26 15.64 -52.54
CA ARG A 170 -29.56 16.23 -53.86
C ARG A 170 -29.82 15.13 -54.90
N ASP A 171 -28.99 14.09 -54.94
CA ASP A 171 -29.17 12.94 -55.84
C ASP A 171 -30.48 12.17 -55.59
N LYS A 172 -30.83 11.91 -54.32
CA LYS A 172 -32.12 11.29 -53.96
C LYS A 172 -33.30 12.14 -54.45
N ASN A 173 -33.25 13.45 -54.22
CA ASN A 173 -34.29 14.39 -54.63
C ASN A 173 -34.43 14.47 -56.17
N MET A 174 -33.32 14.41 -56.91
CA MET A 174 -33.35 14.36 -58.38
C MET A 174 -33.97 13.07 -58.91
N ARG A 175 -33.60 11.91 -58.34
CA ARG A 175 -34.21 10.62 -58.71
C ARG A 175 -35.72 10.59 -58.45
N TYR A 176 -36.16 11.14 -57.32
CA TYR A 176 -37.57 11.23 -56.97
C TYR A 176 -38.36 12.13 -57.94
N ARG A 177 -37.81 13.28 -58.32
CA ARG A 177 -38.41 14.18 -59.33
C ARG A 177 -38.58 13.50 -60.69
N ASN A 178 -37.56 12.78 -61.16
CA ASN A 178 -37.63 12.06 -62.43
C ASN A 178 -38.72 10.97 -62.40
N ALA A 179 -38.78 10.17 -61.34
CA ALA A 179 -39.81 9.14 -61.18
C ALA A 179 -41.24 9.71 -61.16
N LEU A 180 -41.43 10.90 -60.56
CA LEU A 180 -42.72 11.60 -60.58
C LEU A 180 -43.08 12.09 -61.99
N GLN A 181 -42.09 12.57 -62.76
CA GLN A 181 -42.30 12.96 -64.16
C GLN A 181 -42.67 11.77 -65.05
N ASP A 182 -42.03 10.61 -64.87
CA ASP A 182 -42.39 9.38 -65.57
C ASP A 182 -43.83 8.94 -65.25
N GLN A 183 -44.26 9.05 -63.98
CA GLN A 183 -45.65 8.78 -63.58
C GLN A 183 -46.66 9.72 -64.25
N LEU A 184 -46.33 10.99 -64.48
CA LEU A 184 -47.19 11.92 -65.23
C LEU A 184 -47.32 11.50 -66.69
N VAL A 185 -46.21 11.11 -67.34
CA VAL A 185 -46.22 10.61 -68.73
C VAL A 185 -47.07 9.35 -68.86
N VAL A 186 -46.93 8.38 -67.94
CA VAL A 186 -47.75 7.16 -67.93
C VAL A 186 -49.24 7.46 -67.69
N ASN A 187 -49.57 8.42 -66.83
CA ASN A 187 -50.97 8.82 -66.64
C ASN A 187 -51.56 9.48 -67.90
N GLU A 188 -50.79 10.27 -68.64
CA GLU A 188 -51.23 10.83 -69.93
C GLU A 188 -51.45 9.74 -70.98
N THR A 189 -50.56 8.77 -71.14
CA THR A 189 -50.74 7.69 -72.12
C THR A 189 -51.96 6.84 -71.79
N MET A 190 -52.16 6.48 -70.52
CA MET A 190 -53.37 5.78 -70.04
C MET A 190 -54.65 6.61 -70.19
N ARG A 191 -54.57 7.95 -70.19
CA ARG A 191 -55.71 8.82 -70.51
C ARG A 191 -56.04 8.78 -72.00
N ARG A 192 -55.02 8.84 -72.87
CA ARG A 192 -55.19 8.75 -74.34
C ARG A 192 -55.79 7.41 -74.75
N GLN A 193 -55.28 6.29 -74.22
CA GLN A 193 -55.82 4.95 -74.45
C GLN A 193 -57.31 4.85 -74.08
N ARG A 194 -57.70 5.33 -72.88
CA ARG A 194 -59.11 5.37 -72.46
C ARG A 194 -59.99 6.22 -73.38
N THR A 195 -59.50 7.35 -73.91
CA THR A 195 -60.28 8.13 -74.88
C THR A 195 -60.44 7.41 -76.22
N GLU A 196 -59.42 6.69 -76.69
CA GLU A 196 -59.53 5.87 -77.90
C GLU A 196 -60.51 4.69 -77.71
N GLU A 197 -60.46 4.02 -76.56
CA GLU A 197 -61.39 2.95 -76.19
C GLU A 197 -62.82 3.47 -76.13
N TRP A 198 -63.06 4.61 -75.47
CA TRP A 198 -64.38 5.26 -75.45
C TRP A 198 -64.88 5.58 -76.86
N HIS A 199 -64.01 6.05 -77.78
CA HIS A 199 -64.38 6.26 -79.17
C HIS A 199 -64.71 4.97 -79.94
N ARG A 200 -64.06 3.84 -79.61
CA ARG A 200 -64.39 2.51 -80.16
C ARG A 200 -65.74 2.03 -79.63
N GLU A 201 -65.94 2.08 -78.31
CA GLU A 201 -67.19 1.71 -77.64
C GLU A 201 -68.37 2.55 -78.16
N ARG A 202 -68.19 3.87 -78.30
CA ARG A 202 -69.25 4.75 -78.79
C ARG A 202 -69.70 4.38 -80.21
N LYS A 203 -68.79 4.00 -81.10
CA LYS A 203 -69.13 3.50 -82.44
C LYS A 203 -69.92 2.19 -82.38
N ILE A 204 -69.57 1.28 -81.47
CA ILE A 204 -70.31 0.03 -81.26
C ILE A 204 -71.72 0.34 -80.72
N VAL A 205 -71.87 1.29 -79.79
CA VAL A 205 -73.18 1.73 -79.27
C VAL A 205 -74.01 2.43 -80.35
N GLU A 206 -73.40 3.27 -81.19
CA GLU A 206 -74.06 3.88 -82.36
C GLU A 206 -74.59 2.79 -83.32
N GLN A 207 -73.79 1.77 -83.63
CA GLN A 207 -74.20 0.61 -84.44
C GLN A 207 -75.32 -0.21 -83.80
N ILE A 208 -75.24 -0.52 -82.50
CA ILE A 208 -76.30 -1.22 -81.76
C ILE A 208 -77.59 -0.39 -81.75
N SER A 209 -77.49 0.94 -81.63
CA SER A 209 -78.66 1.83 -81.65
C SER A 209 -79.33 1.88 -83.03
N GLU A 210 -78.56 1.78 -84.10
CA GLU A 210 -79.08 1.68 -85.47
C GLU A 210 -79.76 0.32 -85.72
N VAL A 211 -79.17 -0.78 -85.26
CA VAL A 211 -79.79 -2.12 -85.29
C VAL A 211 -81.08 -2.15 -84.47
N LEU A 212 -81.07 -1.69 -83.22
CA LEU A 212 -82.26 -1.61 -82.36
C LEU A 212 -83.35 -0.73 -82.97
N ARG A 213 -83.00 0.38 -83.63
CA ARG A 213 -83.98 1.23 -84.33
C ARG A 213 -84.63 0.50 -85.50
N ASN A 214 -83.87 -0.33 -86.23
CA ASN A 214 -84.42 -1.15 -87.32
C ASN A 214 -85.32 -2.27 -86.76
N GLU A 215 -84.88 -2.96 -85.70
CA GLU A 215 -85.71 -3.95 -84.97
C GLU A 215 -86.97 -3.30 -84.35
N ASP A 216 -86.91 -2.05 -83.88
CA ASP A 216 -88.07 -1.31 -83.38
C ASP A 216 -89.06 -0.97 -84.52
N VAL A 217 -88.56 -0.65 -85.73
CA VAL A 217 -89.42 -0.47 -86.92
C VAL A 217 -90.08 -1.78 -87.32
N ASP A 218 -89.33 -2.89 -87.35
CA ASP A 218 -89.83 -4.21 -87.69
C ASP A 218 -90.83 -4.71 -86.66
N THR A 219 -90.51 -4.64 -85.36
CA THR A 219 -91.46 -5.01 -84.29
C THR A 219 -92.64 -4.04 -84.20
N ALA A 220 -92.50 -2.76 -84.56
CA ALA A 220 -93.65 -1.85 -84.69
C ALA A 220 -94.55 -2.24 -85.86
N SER A 221 -94.00 -2.76 -86.97
CA SER A 221 -94.79 -3.32 -88.07
C SER A 221 -95.55 -4.58 -87.62
N GLU A 222 -94.89 -5.52 -86.94
CA GLU A 222 -95.55 -6.69 -86.36
C GLU A 222 -96.59 -6.31 -85.31
N LYS A 223 -96.31 -5.31 -84.45
CA LYS A 223 -97.25 -4.82 -83.44
C LYS A 223 -98.46 -4.18 -84.11
N LYS A 224 -98.33 -3.49 -85.24
CA LYS A 224 -99.47 -3.00 -86.03
C LYS A 224 -100.32 -4.15 -86.57
N GLU A 225 -99.71 -5.20 -87.11
CA GLU A 225 -100.46 -6.40 -87.54
C GLU A 225 -101.15 -7.10 -86.37
N LYS A 226 -100.43 -7.33 -85.26
CA LYS A 226 -100.96 -7.97 -84.05
C LYS A 226 -102.06 -7.14 -83.40
N THR A 227 -101.93 -5.80 -83.35
CA THR A 227 -102.98 -4.92 -82.82
C THR A 227 -104.19 -4.81 -83.75
N ALA A 228 -104.02 -4.90 -85.07
CA ALA A 228 -105.16 -5.02 -85.99
C ALA A 228 -105.95 -6.31 -85.74
N ARG A 229 -105.26 -7.45 -85.53
CA ARG A 229 -105.90 -8.72 -85.14
C ARG A 229 -106.58 -8.63 -83.77
N ILE A 230 -105.87 -8.17 -82.74
CA ILE A 230 -106.39 -8.02 -81.37
C ILE A 230 -107.55 -7.01 -81.31
N GLN A 231 -107.53 -5.93 -82.10
CA GLN A 231 -108.63 -4.95 -82.09
C GLN A 231 -109.92 -5.57 -82.65
N ALA A 232 -109.83 -6.42 -83.69
CA ALA A 232 -110.97 -7.21 -84.17
C ALA A 232 -111.52 -8.17 -83.08
N GLU A 233 -110.64 -8.87 -82.35
CA GLU A 233 -111.02 -9.73 -81.22
C GLU A 233 -111.60 -8.94 -80.03
N LYS A 234 -111.01 -7.79 -79.71
CA LYS A 234 -111.42 -6.89 -78.63
C LYS A 234 -112.78 -6.26 -78.89
N GLU A 235 -113.10 -5.94 -80.14
CA GLU A 235 -114.44 -5.49 -80.53
C GLU A 235 -115.48 -6.61 -80.40
N ALA A 236 -115.10 -7.89 -80.49
CA ALA A 236 -115.95 -8.99 -80.07
C ALA A 236 -116.05 -9.07 -78.52
N PHE A 237 -114.95 -8.90 -77.79
CA PHE A 237 -114.93 -8.99 -76.31
C PHE A 237 -115.69 -7.86 -75.60
N PHE A 238 -115.62 -6.60 -76.04
CA PHE A 238 -116.31 -5.51 -75.35
C PHE A 238 -117.84 -5.58 -75.51
N ARG A 239 -118.33 -6.21 -76.59
CA ARG A 239 -119.75 -6.60 -76.71
C ARG A 239 -120.15 -7.58 -75.60
N ALA A 240 -119.23 -8.44 -75.15
CA ALA A 240 -119.45 -9.33 -74.01
C ALA A 240 -119.21 -8.67 -72.62
N MET A 241 -118.17 -7.86 -72.41
CA MET A 241 -117.85 -7.29 -71.08
C MET A 241 -118.86 -6.24 -70.60
N LYS A 242 -119.49 -5.47 -71.50
CA LYS A 242 -120.47 -4.43 -71.09
C LYS A 242 -121.67 -5.02 -70.32
N THR A 243 -121.92 -6.33 -70.48
CA THR A 243 -122.95 -7.09 -69.75
C THR A 243 -122.55 -7.47 -68.31
N TRP A 244 -121.26 -7.40 -67.95
CA TRP A 244 -120.73 -7.86 -66.65
C TRP A 244 -120.53 -6.72 -65.64
N LYS A 245 -119.85 -5.62 -66.01
CA LYS A 245 -119.42 -4.57 -65.05
C LYS A 245 -120.53 -3.78 -64.36
N SER A 246 -121.79 -3.96 -64.75
CA SER A 246 -122.93 -3.41 -64.01
C SER A 246 -123.15 -4.07 -62.63
N LYS A 247 -122.36 -5.10 -62.26
CA LYS A 247 -122.61 -5.98 -61.11
C LYS A 247 -121.63 -5.87 -59.92
N GLU A 248 -120.53 -5.11 -60.02
CA GLU A 248 -119.42 -5.17 -59.04
C GLU A 248 -119.27 -3.93 -58.15
N ARG A 249 -119.79 -2.78 -58.58
CA ARG A 249 -119.49 -1.46 -57.98
C ARG A 249 -120.02 -1.25 -56.56
N GLU A 250 -120.84 -2.17 -56.07
CA GLU A 250 -121.50 -2.13 -54.76
C GLU A 250 -120.59 -2.57 -53.60
N ALA A 251 -119.47 -3.26 -53.85
CA ALA A 251 -118.78 -4.05 -52.83
C ALA A 251 -117.66 -3.37 -52.01
N LEU A 252 -117.17 -2.18 -52.39
CA LEU A 252 -115.81 -1.73 -51.97
C LEU A 252 -115.74 -0.54 -51.00
N LEU A 253 -116.87 0.06 -50.59
CA LEU A 253 -116.87 1.26 -49.74
C LEU A 253 -116.56 0.97 -48.25
N ASP A 254 -116.45 -0.30 -47.87
CA ASP A 254 -116.48 -0.72 -46.45
C ASP A 254 -115.12 -0.78 -45.74
N GLU A 255 -114.00 -1.06 -46.43
CA GLU A 255 -112.75 -1.45 -45.74
C GLU A 255 -111.90 -0.29 -45.17
N PHE A 256 -111.96 0.91 -45.74
CA PHE A 256 -110.96 1.97 -45.51
C PHE A 256 -110.85 2.49 -44.06
N SER A 257 -111.87 2.27 -43.23
CA SER A 257 -111.95 2.83 -41.87
C SER A 257 -111.01 2.19 -40.84
N ARG A 258 -110.26 1.12 -41.19
CA ARG A 258 -109.62 0.24 -40.19
C ARG A 258 -108.17 0.57 -39.80
N GLN A 259 -107.37 1.20 -40.66
CA GLN A 259 -105.89 1.15 -40.53
C GLN A 259 -105.24 2.22 -39.63
N ALA A 260 -105.88 3.37 -39.40
CA ALA A 260 -105.23 4.56 -38.85
C ALA A 260 -104.73 4.52 -37.37
N LYS A 261 -104.96 3.42 -36.62
CA LYS A 261 -104.83 3.41 -35.14
C LYS A 261 -103.51 2.88 -34.56
N ILE A 262 -102.63 2.26 -35.34
CA ILE A 262 -101.53 1.43 -34.79
C ILE A 262 -100.20 2.18 -34.58
N ILE A 263 -99.98 3.29 -35.29
CA ILE A 263 -98.63 3.84 -35.51
C ILE A 263 -97.99 4.51 -34.27
N ALA A 264 -98.78 5.11 -33.38
CA ALA A 264 -98.29 6.03 -32.32
C ALA A 264 -97.52 5.39 -31.13
N LYS A 265 -97.19 4.08 -31.16
CA LYS A 265 -96.77 3.33 -29.95
C LYS A 265 -95.27 3.03 -29.81
N LYS A 266 -94.43 3.30 -30.83
CA LYS A 266 -93.04 2.80 -30.90
C LYS A 266 -91.92 3.79 -30.54
N GLU A 267 -92.20 5.08 -30.37
CA GLU A 267 -91.15 6.12 -30.30
C GLU A 267 -90.53 6.36 -28.91
N ALA A 268 -90.94 5.60 -27.87
CA ALA A 268 -90.60 5.92 -26.48
C ALA A 268 -89.37 5.18 -25.90
N GLU A 269 -88.93 4.05 -26.46
CA GLU A 269 -88.02 3.11 -25.77
C GLU A 269 -86.51 3.39 -25.97
N GLU A 270 -86.14 4.12 -27.03
CA GLU A 270 -84.74 4.33 -27.45
C GLU A 270 -83.90 5.23 -26.51
N LYS A 271 -84.51 6.10 -25.70
CA LYS A 271 -83.78 7.14 -24.94
C LYS A 271 -82.94 6.64 -23.75
N ASN A 272 -83.05 5.37 -23.34
CA ASN A 272 -82.53 4.89 -22.04
C ASN A 272 -81.13 4.23 -22.03
N ARG A 273 -80.40 4.13 -23.16
CA ARG A 273 -79.18 3.29 -23.25
C ARG A 273 -77.81 4.00 -23.18
N ALA A 274 -77.74 5.33 -23.16
CA ALA A 274 -76.48 6.07 -23.39
C ALA A 274 -75.61 6.41 -22.15
N VAL A 275 -76.11 6.23 -20.91
CA VAL A 275 -75.53 6.89 -19.71
C VAL A 275 -74.42 6.10 -18.99
N VAL A 276 -74.23 4.80 -19.28
CA VAL A 276 -73.58 3.87 -18.31
C VAL A 276 -72.07 3.64 -18.49
N LYS A 277 -71.41 4.14 -19.55
CA LYS A 277 -70.08 3.62 -19.96
C LYS A 277 -68.84 4.53 -19.77
N ALA A 278 -68.91 5.61 -18.98
CA ALA A 278 -67.91 6.69 -19.00
C ALA A 278 -67.12 6.97 -17.70
N GLY A 279 -67.03 6.06 -16.71
CA GLY A 279 -66.47 6.40 -15.39
C GLY A 279 -65.77 5.31 -14.59
N LYS A 280 -64.80 4.59 -15.16
CA LYS A 280 -63.98 3.57 -14.44
C LYS A 280 -62.49 3.50 -14.84
N SER A 281 -61.86 4.64 -15.14
CA SER A 281 -60.42 4.70 -15.46
C SER A 281 -59.53 5.21 -14.31
N ASP A 282 -60.07 6.06 -13.43
CA ASP A 282 -59.27 6.99 -12.62
C ASP A 282 -58.83 6.46 -11.23
N VAL A 283 -59.04 5.16 -10.96
CA VAL A 283 -58.80 4.54 -9.64
C VAL A 283 -57.45 3.77 -9.57
N ARG A 284 -56.67 3.77 -10.65
CA ARG A 284 -55.39 3.01 -10.72
C ARG A 284 -54.13 3.80 -10.36
N GLU A 285 -54.17 5.14 -10.30
CA GLU A 285 -52.99 5.97 -10.01
C GLU A 285 -52.75 6.21 -8.50
N GLU A 286 -53.79 6.38 -7.68
CA GLU A 286 -53.65 6.68 -6.23
C GLU A 286 -52.99 5.57 -5.39
N ILE A 287 -52.86 4.35 -5.92
CA ILE A 287 -52.39 3.18 -5.15
C ILE A 287 -50.86 3.12 -5.10
N MET A 288 -50.14 3.62 -6.11
CA MET A 288 -48.68 3.55 -6.15
C MET A 288 -47.99 4.61 -5.26
N GLU A 289 -48.60 5.78 -5.06
CA GLU A 289 -48.01 6.85 -4.23
C GLU A 289 -47.98 6.49 -2.73
N ARG A 290 -48.87 5.59 -2.29
CA ARG A 290 -49.06 5.22 -0.88
C ARG A 290 -48.01 4.23 -0.35
N ALA A 291 -47.26 3.58 -1.23
CA ALA A 291 -46.22 2.62 -0.87
C ALA A 291 -44.88 3.29 -0.52
N ALA A 292 -44.48 4.33 -1.26
CA ALA A 292 -43.18 4.99 -1.10
C ALA A 292 -43.02 5.71 0.27
N ARG A 293 -44.11 6.24 0.82
CA ARG A 293 -44.07 7.00 2.09
C ARG A 293 -43.86 6.14 3.33
N ARG A 294 -44.01 4.80 3.26
CA ARG A 294 -43.86 3.91 4.43
C ARG A 294 -42.45 3.40 4.67
N MET A 295 -41.56 3.49 3.67
CA MET A 295 -40.20 2.95 3.79
C MET A 295 -39.21 3.93 4.44
N LEU A 296 -39.57 5.21 4.56
CA LEU A 296 -38.70 6.25 5.13
C LEU A 296 -38.83 6.42 6.66
N ASP A 297 -39.97 6.00 7.24
CA ASP A 297 -40.29 6.20 8.67
C ASP A 297 -39.71 5.11 9.61
N ASP A 298 -39.17 4.01 9.07
CA ASP A 298 -38.67 2.87 9.87
C ASP A 298 -37.14 2.84 10.01
N GLU A 299 -36.38 3.62 9.24
CA GLU A 299 -34.92 3.76 9.42
C GLU A 299 -34.56 4.78 10.52
N THR A 300 -35.32 5.86 10.67
CA THR A 300 -35.09 6.89 11.70
C THR A 300 -35.22 6.34 13.12
N ARG A 301 -36.14 5.39 13.34
CA ARG A 301 -36.43 4.75 14.64
C ARG A 301 -35.37 3.77 15.16
N ARG A 302 -34.32 3.46 14.37
CA ARG A 302 -33.21 2.61 14.81
C ARG A 302 -32.12 3.39 15.52
N ASN A 303 -31.75 4.57 15.01
CA ASN A 303 -30.60 5.32 15.50
C ASN A 303 -30.86 5.94 16.90
N GLU A 304 -32.09 6.33 17.20
CA GLU A 304 -32.49 6.92 18.49
C GLU A 304 -32.38 5.96 19.70
N LYS A 305 -32.02 4.68 19.49
CA LYS A 305 -31.91 3.66 20.55
C LYS A 305 -30.48 3.36 21.00
N GLU A 306 -29.46 3.81 20.26
CA GLU A 306 -28.06 3.55 20.60
C GLU A 306 -27.46 4.71 21.43
N ASP A 307 -27.95 5.94 21.29
CA ASP A 307 -27.45 7.10 22.03
C ASP A 307 -27.82 7.08 23.52
N ILE A 308 -28.99 6.54 23.90
CA ILE A 308 -29.53 6.54 25.28
C ILE A 308 -28.77 5.57 26.21
N VAL A 309 -28.03 4.60 25.66
CA VAL A 309 -27.30 3.59 26.46
C VAL A 309 -25.99 4.14 27.04
N ASN A 310 -25.41 5.18 26.43
CA ASN A 310 -24.08 5.68 26.80
C ASN A 310 -24.10 6.74 27.92
N GLU A 311 -25.19 7.50 28.09
CA GLU A 311 -25.26 8.57 29.12
C GLU A 311 -25.48 8.02 30.54
N LEU A 312 -26.07 6.83 30.70
CA LEU A 312 -26.36 6.23 32.01
C LEU A 312 -25.14 5.61 32.72
N PHE A 313 -24.00 5.44 32.04
CA PHE A 313 -22.81 4.81 32.62
C PHE A 313 -21.94 5.78 33.44
N ASP A 314 -21.98 7.07 33.12
CA ASP A 314 -21.07 8.08 33.70
C ASP A 314 -21.59 8.69 35.03
N GLU A 315 -22.89 8.57 35.34
CA GLU A 315 -23.46 9.09 36.58
C GLU A 315 -23.22 8.20 37.81
N GLU A 316 -23.19 6.87 37.66
CA GLU A 316 -23.00 5.93 38.77
C GLU A 316 -21.56 5.95 39.35
N TRP A 317 -20.57 6.40 38.58
CA TRP A 317 -19.17 6.47 39.00
C TRP A 317 -18.93 7.59 40.03
N ASN A 318 -19.58 8.74 39.84
CA ASN A 318 -19.30 9.96 40.60
C ASN A 318 -19.88 9.95 42.04
N SER A 319 -20.84 9.08 42.34
CA SER A 319 -21.49 9.01 43.66
C SER A 319 -20.65 8.31 44.75
N LYS A 320 -19.65 7.50 44.37
CA LYS A 320 -18.85 6.69 45.34
C LYS A 320 -17.78 7.49 46.10
N VAL A 321 -17.24 8.55 45.50
CA VAL A 321 -16.09 9.30 46.05
C VAL A 321 -16.48 10.23 47.21
N ALA A 322 -17.75 10.60 47.34
CA ALA A 322 -18.19 11.62 48.30
C ALA A 322 -18.35 11.14 49.76
N MET A 323 -18.37 9.82 50.02
CA MET A 323 -18.64 9.28 51.36
C MET A 323 -17.40 9.09 52.24
N GLU A 324 -16.21 8.92 51.67
CA GLU A 324 -14.98 8.60 52.43
C GLU A 324 -14.41 9.80 53.23
N LEU A 325 -14.84 11.04 52.91
CA LEU A 325 -14.25 12.25 53.49
C LEU A 325 -14.71 12.60 54.92
N LYS A 326 -15.77 11.97 55.45
CA LYS A 326 -16.44 12.41 56.70
C LYS A 326 -15.91 11.74 57.98
N ASP A 327 -15.34 10.54 57.90
CA ASP A 327 -14.92 9.78 59.10
C ASP A 327 -13.61 10.26 59.75
N ALA A 328 -12.80 11.07 59.04
CA ALA A 328 -11.50 11.54 59.53
C ALA A 328 -11.59 12.62 60.63
N ALA A 329 -12.72 13.32 60.77
CA ALA A 329 -12.84 14.48 61.64
C ALA A 329 -13.01 14.12 63.14
N ALA A 330 -13.66 12.99 63.45
CA ALA A 330 -14.13 12.70 64.81
C ALA A 330 -13.04 12.35 65.83
N ARG A 331 -11.82 11.99 65.39
CA ARG A 331 -10.79 11.41 66.28
C ARG A 331 -9.95 12.41 67.09
N LYS A 332 -10.14 13.73 66.91
CA LYS A 332 -9.21 14.76 67.45
C LYS A 332 -9.58 15.40 68.80
N GLU A 333 -10.81 15.27 69.30
CA GLU A 333 -11.23 16.00 70.52
C GLU A 333 -10.99 15.29 71.86
N ALA A 334 -10.70 13.99 71.89
CA ALA A 334 -10.65 13.21 73.14
C ALA A 334 -9.44 13.55 74.04
N VAL A 335 -8.28 13.86 73.45
CA VAL A 335 -6.96 13.88 74.12
C VAL A 335 -6.76 15.08 75.08
N LYS A 336 -7.59 16.13 74.98
CA LYS A 336 -7.32 17.43 75.63
C LYS A 336 -7.59 17.49 77.15
N ARG A 337 -8.26 16.49 77.76
CA ARG A 337 -8.82 16.63 79.12
C ARG A 337 -8.02 16.03 80.29
N GLU A 338 -7.10 15.09 80.07
CA GLU A 338 -6.41 14.39 81.18
C GLU A 338 -5.31 15.21 81.89
N LEU A 339 -4.68 16.14 81.19
CA LEU A 339 -3.39 16.72 81.62
C LEU A 339 -3.44 17.63 82.86
N LEU A 340 -4.61 18.10 83.28
CA LEU A 340 -4.74 19.18 84.27
C LEU A 340 -4.88 18.71 85.74
N ALA A 341 -4.99 17.41 86.01
CA ALA A 341 -5.36 16.92 87.36
C ALA A 341 -4.20 16.64 88.33
N ASP A 342 -2.97 16.44 87.86
CA ASP A 342 -1.88 15.88 88.68
C ASP A 342 -1.03 16.91 89.46
N MET A 343 -1.09 18.21 89.12
CA MET A 343 -0.16 19.22 89.68
C MET A 343 -0.40 19.59 91.16
N GLU A 344 -1.62 19.47 91.68
CA GLU A 344 -1.97 20.01 93.00
C GLU A 344 -1.34 19.24 94.18
N ARG A 345 -1.06 17.94 94.02
CA ARG A 345 -0.77 17.02 95.14
C ARG A 345 0.61 17.19 95.79
N GLN A 346 1.54 17.91 95.16
CA GLN A 346 2.97 17.81 95.49
C GLN A 346 3.46 18.76 96.61
N LYS A 347 2.72 19.82 96.95
CA LYS A 347 3.25 20.93 97.79
C LYS A 347 3.33 20.66 99.29
N VAL A 348 2.56 19.70 99.83
CA VAL A 348 2.35 19.58 101.30
C VAL A 348 3.47 18.83 102.02
N LEU A 349 4.13 17.87 101.38
CA LEU A 349 5.15 16.99 101.98
C LEU A 349 6.47 17.67 102.37
N VAL A 350 6.61 18.98 102.13
CA VAL A 350 7.92 19.67 102.12
C VAL A 350 8.31 20.28 103.49
N SER A 351 7.35 20.65 104.34
CA SER A 351 7.62 21.45 105.54
C SER A 351 8.18 20.67 106.73
N GLU A 352 7.68 19.46 106.99
CA GLU A 352 7.93 18.72 108.22
C GLU A 352 9.35 18.12 108.32
N SER A 353 10.02 17.94 107.18
CA SER A 353 11.39 17.42 107.08
C SER A 353 12.43 18.32 107.78
N ARG A 354 12.20 19.63 107.83
CA ARG A 354 13.22 20.64 108.22
C ARG A 354 13.75 20.54 109.65
N ALA A 355 12.91 20.19 110.62
CA ALA A 355 13.26 20.39 112.04
C ALA A 355 14.22 19.34 112.61
N LYS A 356 14.19 18.10 112.10
CA LYS A 356 15.04 16.99 112.58
C LYS A 356 16.49 17.08 112.11
N SER A 357 16.79 17.98 111.14
CA SER A 357 18.13 18.14 110.57
C SER A 357 19.13 18.72 111.59
N LEU A 358 18.76 19.82 112.26
CA LEU A 358 19.68 20.70 113.01
C LEU A 358 20.47 20.03 114.15
N ALA A 359 19.93 18.96 114.75
CA ALA A 359 20.59 18.25 115.85
C ALA A 359 21.61 17.20 115.34
N VAL A 360 21.40 16.66 114.14
CA VAL A 360 22.38 15.79 113.48
C VAL A 360 23.60 16.61 113.08
N ASP A 361 23.37 17.81 112.53
CA ASP A 361 24.39 18.70 111.96
C ASP A 361 25.58 19.00 112.89
N ALA A 362 25.37 19.10 114.21
CA ALA A 362 26.44 19.44 115.17
C ALA A 362 27.41 18.29 115.49
N ALA A 363 26.89 17.07 115.67
CA ALA A 363 27.74 15.87 115.84
C ALA A 363 28.39 15.47 114.51
N PHE A 364 27.63 15.62 113.42
CA PHE A 364 28.13 15.52 112.05
C PHE A 364 29.29 16.51 111.82
N GLY A 365 29.24 17.71 112.38
CA GLY A 365 30.27 18.75 112.27
C GLY A 365 31.70 18.37 112.70
N LYS A 366 31.90 17.50 113.70
CA LYS A 366 33.26 17.06 114.11
C LYS A 366 33.76 15.90 113.26
N TYR A 367 32.90 14.93 112.99
CA TYR A 367 33.15 13.88 112.01
C TYR A 367 33.43 14.48 110.61
N LEU A 368 32.78 15.59 110.27
CA LEU A 368 32.98 16.36 109.06
C LEU A 368 34.38 16.99 108.96
N VAL A 369 35.07 17.31 110.06
CA VAL A 369 36.43 17.90 110.00
C VAL A 369 37.49 16.84 109.79
N GLU A 370 37.42 15.70 110.49
CA GLU A 370 38.31 14.56 110.20
C GLU A 370 38.02 13.95 108.81
N GLN A 371 36.75 13.85 108.43
CA GLN A 371 36.38 13.51 107.06
C GLN A 371 36.75 14.62 106.08
N SER A 372 36.75 15.91 106.43
CA SER A 372 37.18 16.96 105.50
C SER A 372 38.67 16.87 105.27
N GLU A 373 39.53 16.74 106.28
CA GLU A 373 40.97 16.61 106.04
C GLU A 373 41.35 15.31 105.28
N ALA A 374 40.65 14.21 105.56
CA ALA A 374 40.81 12.96 104.81
C ALA A 374 40.21 13.04 103.39
N ALA A 375 39.12 13.81 103.22
CA ALA A 375 38.53 14.12 101.93
C ALA A 375 39.35 15.15 101.16
N ASP A 376 40.05 16.09 101.80
CA ASP A 376 40.88 17.15 101.23
C ASP A 376 42.16 16.55 100.67
N LYS A 377 42.76 15.58 101.37
CA LYS A 377 43.86 14.77 100.83
C LYS A 377 43.38 13.92 99.65
N LYS A 378 42.27 13.19 99.79
CA LYS A 378 41.63 12.47 98.66
C LYS A 378 41.13 13.40 97.56
N GLU A 379 40.84 14.66 97.84
CA GLU A 379 40.35 15.68 96.90
C GLU A 379 41.54 16.26 96.16
N SER A 380 42.65 16.55 96.83
CA SER A 380 43.91 16.94 96.19
C SER A 380 44.41 15.84 95.27
N GLU A 381 44.45 14.58 95.73
CA GLU A 381 44.77 13.40 94.90
C GLU A 381 43.78 13.24 93.74
N LYS A 382 42.46 13.30 93.99
CA LYS A 382 41.44 13.26 92.93
C LYS A 382 41.44 14.50 92.05
N SER A 383 41.98 15.64 92.49
CA SER A 383 42.03 16.92 91.76
C SER A 383 43.24 16.91 90.83
N ASP A 384 44.38 16.42 91.31
CA ASP A 384 45.55 16.15 90.49
C ASP A 384 45.30 14.99 89.52
N GLU A 385 44.54 13.97 89.93
CA GLU A 385 44.10 12.90 89.03
C GLU A 385 43.04 13.40 88.03
N ARG A 386 42.06 14.23 88.44
CA ARG A 386 41.14 14.93 87.53
C ARG A 386 41.88 15.85 86.57
N ARG A 387 42.90 16.57 87.04
CA ARG A 387 43.76 17.46 86.25
C ARG A 387 44.61 16.65 85.27
N ARG A 388 45.20 15.53 85.68
CA ARG A 388 45.97 14.62 84.83
C ARG A 388 45.08 13.96 83.77
N ARG A 389 43.92 13.40 84.17
CA ARG A 389 42.92 12.83 83.26
C ARG A 389 42.33 13.89 82.34
N GLY A 390 42.10 15.12 82.82
CA GLY A 390 41.63 16.25 82.01
C GLY A 390 42.68 16.78 81.02
N LEU A 391 43.97 16.74 81.38
CA LEU A 391 45.09 17.04 80.47
C LEU A 391 45.32 15.92 79.46
N GLN A 392 45.12 14.65 79.84
CA GLN A 392 45.12 13.51 78.92
C GLN A 392 43.93 13.62 77.96
N TYR A 393 42.70 13.66 78.46
CA TYR A 393 41.49 13.86 77.66
C TYR A 393 41.54 15.13 76.79
N GLY A 394 42.15 16.22 77.27
CA GLY A 394 42.37 17.43 76.48
C GLY A 394 43.42 17.28 75.38
N ARG A 395 44.42 16.41 75.55
CA ARG A 395 45.34 15.98 74.47
C ARG A 395 44.63 15.04 73.51
N ASP A 396 43.89 14.05 74.01
CA ASP A 396 43.18 13.05 73.22
C ASP A 396 42.06 13.69 72.36
N LEU A 397 41.32 14.66 72.91
CA LEU A 397 40.38 15.49 72.15
C LEU A 397 41.09 16.37 71.12
N LYS A 398 42.32 16.81 71.40
CA LYS A 398 43.10 17.59 70.45
C LYS A 398 43.62 16.72 69.31
N THR A 399 44.14 15.52 69.59
CA THR A 399 44.54 14.58 68.53
C THR A 399 43.34 14.17 67.70
N VAL A 400 42.20 13.79 68.31
CA VAL A 400 40.95 13.48 67.57
C VAL A 400 40.47 14.67 66.73
N ARG A 401 40.56 15.92 67.22
CA ARG A 401 40.18 17.10 66.44
C ARG A 401 41.16 17.41 65.31
N ASP A 402 42.45 17.24 65.53
CA ASP A 402 43.47 17.49 64.51
C ASP A 402 43.49 16.35 63.46
N GLU A 403 43.18 15.11 63.85
CA GLU A 403 42.87 13.97 62.97
C GLU A 403 41.59 14.21 62.15
N GLN A 404 40.49 14.65 62.76
CA GLN A 404 39.27 15.03 62.03
C GLN A 404 39.50 16.16 61.04
N ARG A 405 40.37 17.13 61.38
CA ARG A 405 40.76 18.20 60.45
C ARG A 405 41.63 17.69 59.30
N ALA A 406 42.53 16.73 59.57
CA ALA A 406 43.34 16.09 58.54
C ALA A 406 42.44 15.28 57.58
N LEU A 407 41.56 14.42 58.11
CA LEU A 407 40.59 13.64 57.33
C LEU A 407 39.68 14.56 56.50
N HIS A 408 39.15 15.64 57.10
CA HIS A 408 38.31 16.58 56.35
C HIS A 408 39.10 17.35 55.27
N ALA A 409 40.37 17.67 55.51
CA ALA A 409 41.22 18.26 54.48
C ALA A 409 41.51 17.27 53.34
N GLU A 410 41.72 15.98 53.64
CA GLU A 410 41.86 14.91 52.67
C GLU A 410 40.57 14.71 51.85
N GLU A 411 39.39 14.69 52.49
CA GLU A 411 38.07 14.66 51.84
C GLU A 411 37.86 15.85 50.89
N VAL A 412 38.22 17.06 51.32
CA VAL A 412 38.12 18.28 50.51
C VAL A 412 39.08 18.23 49.31
N LEU A 413 40.31 17.74 49.50
CA LEU A 413 41.26 17.56 48.40
C LEU A 413 40.81 16.47 47.42
N PHE A 414 40.25 15.36 47.92
CA PHE A 414 39.71 14.27 47.12
C PHE A 414 38.50 14.71 46.29
N THR A 415 37.55 15.42 46.91
CA THR A 415 36.37 15.96 46.21
C THR A 415 36.76 17.04 45.18
N GLN A 416 37.73 17.91 45.47
CA GLN A 416 38.29 18.83 44.47
C GLN A 416 39.00 18.11 43.33
N ALA A 417 39.68 16.99 43.59
CA ALA A 417 40.33 16.19 42.55
C ALA A 417 39.29 15.52 41.62
N ILE A 418 38.20 15.00 42.18
CA ILE A 418 37.06 14.48 41.41
C ILE A 418 36.41 15.59 40.58
N GLN A 419 36.10 16.74 41.17
CA GLN A 419 35.52 17.88 40.45
C GLN A 419 36.39 18.31 39.27
N ARG A 420 37.71 18.47 39.47
CA ARG A 420 38.64 18.79 38.36
C ARG A 420 38.68 17.70 37.28
N GLN A 421 38.52 16.43 37.64
CA GLN A 421 38.45 15.33 36.68
C GLN A 421 37.14 15.36 35.88
N ASP A 422 36.02 15.67 36.54
CA ASP A 422 34.72 15.77 35.89
C ASP A 422 34.62 17.04 35.02
N ASP A 423 35.13 18.19 35.47
CA ASP A 423 35.30 19.41 34.66
C ASP A 423 36.11 19.13 33.38
N GLN A 424 37.21 18.37 33.50
CA GLN A 424 38.03 17.96 32.35
C GLN A 424 37.25 17.07 31.38
N ARG A 425 36.51 16.07 31.89
CA ARG A 425 35.63 15.20 31.09
C ARG A 425 34.51 15.99 30.42
N GLU A 426 33.94 16.99 31.07
CA GLU A 426 32.92 17.86 30.46
C GLU A 426 33.52 18.71 29.34
N VAL A 427 34.70 19.28 29.53
CA VAL A 427 35.41 20.03 28.48
C VAL A 427 35.79 19.13 27.29
N GLU A 428 36.20 17.89 27.54
CA GLU A 428 36.44 16.90 26.48
C GLU A 428 35.15 16.53 25.74
N ARG A 429 34.08 16.21 26.47
CA ARG A 429 32.75 15.93 25.91
C ARG A 429 32.20 17.09 25.08
N LEU A 430 32.39 18.34 25.51
CA LEU A 430 31.98 19.52 24.75
C LEU A 430 32.78 19.70 23.46
N LYS A 431 34.08 19.38 23.46
CA LYS A 431 34.90 19.34 22.24
C LYS A 431 34.44 18.23 21.28
N GLU A 432 34.14 17.03 21.78
CA GLU A 432 33.60 15.95 20.95
C GLU A 432 32.25 16.32 20.32
N VAL A 433 31.36 16.94 21.10
CA VAL A 433 30.08 17.45 20.61
C VAL A 433 30.28 18.52 19.54
N SER A 434 31.20 19.48 19.72
CA SER A 434 31.44 20.53 18.73
C SER A 434 32.05 20.00 17.43
N LEU A 435 32.93 18.99 17.51
CA LEU A 435 33.48 18.28 16.36
C LEU A 435 32.41 17.49 15.59
N GLU A 436 31.58 16.71 16.28
CA GLU A 436 30.47 15.99 15.63
C GLU A 436 29.42 16.95 15.06
N ARG A 437 29.13 18.07 15.73
CA ARG A 437 28.25 19.13 15.22
C ARG A 437 28.78 19.71 13.90
N SER A 438 30.07 20.03 13.87
CA SER A 438 30.76 20.56 12.69
C SER A 438 30.77 19.55 11.54
N LYS A 439 30.95 18.27 11.86
CA LYS A 439 30.93 17.16 10.90
C LYS A 439 29.54 16.93 10.28
N ILE A 440 28.49 16.90 11.10
CA ILE A 440 27.09 16.79 10.64
C ILE A 440 26.76 17.95 9.69
N LEU A 441 27.19 19.17 10.01
CA LEU A 441 27.00 20.31 9.10
C LEU A 441 27.83 20.18 7.82
N TYR A 442 29.07 19.73 7.88
CA TYR A 442 29.90 19.53 6.69
C TYR A 442 29.27 18.53 5.70
N GLU A 443 28.71 17.41 6.22
CA GLU A 443 28.06 16.37 5.43
C GLU A 443 26.74 16.84 4.79
N HIS A 444 25.93 17.66 5.50
CA HIS A 444 24.57 18.00 5.07
C HIS A 444 24.37 19.42 4.52
N ALA A 445 25.10 20.42 5.01
CA ALA A 445 24.87 21.83 4.65
C ALA A 445 25.07 22.16 3.16
N PRO A 446 26.08 21.61 2.44
CA PRO A 446 26.21 21.85 0.99
C PRO A 446 24.98 21.40 0.20
N ASN A 447 24.40 20.26 0.59
CA ASN A 447 23.22 19.67 -0.04
C ASN A 447 21.92 20.43 0.29
N LEU A 448 21.90 21.20 1.38
CA LEU A 448 20.74 21.94 1.90
C LEU A 448 20.86 23.46 1.71
N LYS A 449 21.81 23.93 0.91
CA LYS A 449 21.96 25.36 0.58
C LYS A 449 20.64 25.94 0.05
N GLY A 450 20.12 26.95 0.75
CA GLY A 450 18.83 27.58 0.46
C GLY A 450 17.60 26.97 1.17
N PHE A 451 17.76 25.85 1.88
CA PHE A 451 16.68 25.18 2.64
C PHE A 451 16.93 25.14 4.15
N LEU A 452 18.16 25.40 4.61
CA LEU A 452 18.48 25.56 6.03
C LEU A 452 17.74 26.78 6.63
N LYS A 453 17.24 26.62 7.85
CA LYS A 453 16.61 27.71 8.61
C LYS A 453 17.66 28.75 9.03
N ALA A 454 17.26 30.02 9.05
CA ALA A 454 18.08 31.08 9.64
C ALA A 454 18.39 30.77 11.11
N GLY A 455 19.67 30.86 11.49
CA GLY A 455 20.16 30.55 12.85
C GLY A 455 20.65 29.11 13.08
N THR A 456 20.50 28.18 12.12
CA THR A 456 21.04 26.80 12.25
C THR A 456 22.58 26.76 12.25
N LEU A 457 23.23 27.72 11.58
CA LEU A 457 24.69 27.85 11.49
C LEU A 457 25.20 28.91 12.49
N ARG A 458 26.13 28.51 13.37
CA ARG A 458 26.95 29.38 14.22
C ARG A 458 28.12 29.96 13.40
N THR A 459 28.77 30.99 13.91
CA THR A 459 29.98 31.59 13.31
C THR A 459 31.11 30.57 13.20
N GLU A 460 31.34 29.79 14.25
CA GLU A 460 32.34 28.71 14.34
C GLU A 460 32.17 27.67 13.22
N ASP A 461 30.92 27.28 12.91
CA ASP A 461 30.62 26.31 11.85
C ASP A 461 31.04 26.82 10.46
N LEU A 462 30.84 28.12 10.21
CA LEU A 462 31.18 28.76 8.94
C LEU A 462 32.70 28.84 8.74
N GLU A 463 33.47 28.95 9.83
CA GLU A 463 34.93 28.90 9.80
C GLU A 463 35.42 27.47 9.55
N TYR A 464 34.87 26.48 10.26
CA TYR A 464 35.19 25.07 10.05
C TYR A 464 34.90 24.61 8.61
N MET A 465 33.74 24.96 8.06
CA MET A 465 33.38 24.62 6.68
C MET A 465 34.29 25.29 5.64
N LYS A 466 34.77 26.52 5.88
CA LYS A 466 35.76 27.18 5.01
C LYS A 466 37.12 26.48 5.06
N MET A 467 37.61 26.12 6.25
CA MET A 467 38.90 25.43 6.40
C MET A 467 38.90 24.06 5.71
N GLN A 468 37.82 23.27 5.85
CA GLN A 468 37.68 21.98 5.17
C GLN A 468 37.72 22.13 3.63
N GLN A 469 37.04 23.15 3.08
CA GLN A 469 37.05 23.43 1.63
C GLN A 469 38.45 23.81 1.09
N CYS A 470 39.31 24.41 1.91
CA CYS A 470 40.71 24.69 1.55
C CYS A 470 41.63 23.47 1.67
N SER A 471 41.19 22.37 2.30
CA SER A 471 41.96 21.13 2.42
C SER A 471 41.58 20.03 1.41
N SER A 472 40.55 20.28 0.61
CA SER A 472 40.03 19.36 -0.43
C SER A 472 40.28 19.86 -1.86
N ASN A 473 41.03 20.96 -2.02
CA ASN A 473 41.58 21.47 -3.28
C ASN A 473 43.12 21.42 -3.20
#